data_AF-A0A6J1A5N2-F1
#
_entry.id   AF-A0A6J1A5N2-F1
#
_cell.length_a   1.000
_cell.length_b   1.000
_cell.length_c   1.000
_cell.angle_alpha   90.00
_cell.angle_beta   90.00
_cell.angle_gamma   90.00
#
_symmetry.space_group_name_H-M   'P 1'
#
loop_
_entity.id
_entity.type
_entity.pdbx_description
1 polymer ?
#
loop_
_entity_poly.entity_id
_entity_poly.type
_entity_poly.pdbx_seq_one_letter_code
_entity_poly.pdbx_strand_id
1 'polypeptide(L)'
;MEGNGLEGDGSNGEALGKCLSGIVDDGSTESHRYYLSRRTVLEMLRDRGYAVPISEINLSLQEFRAIYGQSPDFDRLRLSVTHKTDPSKRITDLLVNITKHVLKPKHQVLTEQEKQKLLQKHSIEEKQLPRLLKKDAIARYYGYERGQVVKVMYDGEITQSHVTYRCVW
;
A
#
# COMPACT_ATOMS: atom_id res chain seq x y z
N MET A 1 -3.61 -47.88 -39.19
CA MET A 1 -4.31 -46.61 -39.50
C MET A 1 -5.59 -46.61 -38.68
N GLU A 2 -5.98 -45.61 -37.91
CA GLU A 2 -5.43 -44.34 -37.43
C GLU A 2 -6.32 -44.05 -36.20
N GLY A 3 -5.72 -43.60 -35.11
CA GLY A 3 -6.48 -43.05 -33.99
C GLY A 3 -6.97 -41.64 -34.33
N ASN A 4 -8.10 -41.24 -33.76
CA ASN A 4 -8.24 -39.90 -33.17
C ASN A 4 -9.54 -39.82 -32.37
N GLY A 5 -9.39 -39.71 -31.05
CA GLY A 5 -10.38 -39.07 -30.20
C GLY A 5 -10.24 -37.56 -30.35
N LEU A 6 -11.37 -36.87 -30.49
CA LEU A 6 -11.46 -35.41 -30.41
C LEU A 6 -12.21 -35.06 -29.14
N GLU A 7 -11.46 -34.85 -28.06
CA GLU A 7 -11.88 -33.98 -26.97
C GLU A 7 -11.36 -32.58 -27.30
N GLY A 8 -12.26 -31.64 -27.58
CA GLY A 8 -11.96 -30.23 -27.83
C GLY A 8 -12.48 -29.40 -26.67
N ASP A 9 -11.59 -29.10 -25.75
CA ASP A 9 -11.77 -28.28 -24.55
C ASP A 9 -12.24 -26.86 -24.87
N GLY A 10 -13.13 -26.35 -24.03
CA GLY A 10 -13.67 -25.00 -24.10
C GLY A 10 -12.71 -24.01 -23.45
N SER A 11 -12.32 -22.97 -24.18
CA SER A 11 -11.67 -21.78 -23.62
C SER A 11 -11.77 -20.60 -24.60
N ASN A 12 -12.95 -19.99 -24.72
CA ASN A 12 -13.06 -18.64 -25.28
C ASN A 12 -13.04 -17.62 -24.14
N GLY A 13 -11.84 -17.40 -23.58
CA GLY A 13 -11.53 -16.16 -22.87
C GLY A 13 -11.04 -15.15 -23.90
N GLU A 14 -11.87 -14.18 -24.27
CA GLU A 14 -11.50 -13.08 -25.15
C GLU A 14 -10.19 -12.43 -24.68
N ALA A 15 -9.18 -12.42 -25.55
CA ALA A 15 -7.93 -11.73 -25.31
C ALA A 15 -8.20 -10.22 -25.24
N LEU A 16 -8.31 -9.68 -24.02
CA LEU A 16 -8.28 -8.23 -23.80
C LEU A 16 -7.02 -7.70 -24.51
N GLY A 17 -7.23 -6.84 -25.50
CA GLY A 17 -6.17 -6.31 -26.36
C GLY A 17 -5.00 -5.71 -25.58
N LYS A 18 -3.82 -5.73 -26.19
CA LYS A 18 -2.60 -5.13 -25.61
C LYS A 18 -2.87 -3.67 -25.24
N CYS A 19 -2.85 -3.38 -23.94
CA CYS A 19 -2.87 -2.00 -23.44
C CYS A 19 -1.63 -1.23 -23.92
N LEU A 20 -1.69 0.11 -23.96
CA LEU A 20 -0.59 0.96 -24.47
C LEU A 20 0.78 0.67 -23.81
N SER A 21 0.79 0.15 -22.58
CA SER A 21 2.02 -0.33 -21.92
C SER A 21 2.68 -1.50 -22.66
N GLY A 22 1.91 -2.39 -23.27
CA GLY A 22 2.41 -3.52 -24.06
C GLY A 22 2.99 -3.15 -25.43
N ILE A 23 2.96 -1.86 -25.81
CA ILE A 23 3.64 -1.34 -27.01
C ILE A 23 5.07 -0.88 -26.67
N VAL A 24 5.27 -0.42 -25.43
CA VAL A 24 6.56 0.11 -24.94
C VAL A 24 7.38 -0.99 -24.25
N ASP A 25 6.72 -2.07 -23.84
CA ASP A 25 7.29 -3.08 -22.97
C ASP A 25 6.68 -4.47 -23.20
N ASP A 26 7.51 -5.43 -23.62
CA ASP A 26 7.12 -6.82 -23.91
C ASP A 26 7.04 -7.73 -22.66
N GLY A 27 7.39 -7.22 -21.47
CA GLY A 27 7.34 -8.03 -20.25
C GLY A 27 6.00 -7.99 -19.51
N SER A 28 5.95 -8.66 -18.36
CA SER A 28 4.72 -8.76 -17.56
C SER A 28 4.26 -7.38 -17.05
N THR A 29 2.96 -7.08 -17.20
CA THR A 29 2.33 -5.85 -16.67
C THR A 29 2.45 -5.73 -15.15
N GLU A 30 2.59 -6.87 -14.46
CA GLU A 30 2.77 -6.91 -13.02
C GLU A 30 4.17 -6.45 -12.61
N SER A 31 5.23 -6.97 -13.24
CA SER A 31 6.60 -6.49 -12.99
C SER A 31 6.74 -4.99 -13.24
N HIS A 32 6.07 -4.46 -14.26
CA HIS A 32 6.05 -3.03 -14.57
C HIS A 32 5.39 -2.22 -13.44
N ARG A 33 4.25 -2.69 -12.92
CA ARG A 33 3.54 -2.04 -11.80
C ARG A 33 4.37 -2.05 -10.52
N TYR A 34 5.03 -3.15 -10.18
CA TYR A 34 5.91 -3.21 -9.01
C TYR A 34 7.14 -2.34 -9.17
N TYR A 35 7.75 -2.32 -10.35
CA TYR A 35 8.88 -1.44 -10.65
C TYR A 35 8.52 0.03 -10.39
N LEU A 36 7.41 0.52 -10.96
CA LEU A 36 6.97 1.90 -10.76
C LEU A 36 6.65 2.19 -9.29
N SER A 37 5.91 1.27 -8.64
CA SER A 37 5.54 1.42 -7.23
C SER A 37 6.77 1.49 -6.33
N ARG A 38 7.74 0.58 -6.53
CA ARG A 38 9.00 0.51 -5.77
C ARG A 38 9.82 1.79 -5.99
N ARG A 39 9.94 2.26 -7.23
CA ARG A 39 10.69 3.49 -7.54
C ARG A 39 10.10 4.70 -6.83
N THR A 40 8.78 4.90 -6.90
CA THR A 40 8.11 5.99 -6.17
C THR A 40 8.29 5.90 -4.66
N VAL A 41 8.23 4.69 -4.08
CA VAL A 41 8.49 4.51 -2.63
C VAL A 41 9.93 4.89 -2.28
N LEU A 42 10.91 4.47 -3.08
CA LEU A 42 12.33 4.80 -2.85
C LEU A 42 12.60 6.31 -2.98
N GLU A 43 11.99 6.98 -3.95
CA GLU A 43 12.02 8.44 -4.11
C GLU A 43 11.44 9.14 -2.87
N MET A 44 10.22 8.76 -2.46
CA MET A 44 9.57 9.31 -1.26
C MET A 44 10.39 9.12 0.01
N LEU A 45 11.02 7.96 0.17
CA LEU A 45 11.86 7.65 1.33
C LEU A 45 13.12 8.52 1.34
N ARG A 46 13.76 8.71 0.19
CA ARG A 46 14.91 9.61 0.06
C ARG A 46 14.55 11.05 0.45
N ASP A 47 13.43 11.56 -0.05
CA ASP A 47 12.95 12.92 0.23
C ASP A 47 12.64 13.13 1.73
N ARG A 48 12.21 12.07 2.40
CA ARG A 48 11.97 12.04 3.86
C ARG A 48 13.23 11.83 4.69
N GLY A 49 14.42 11.83 4.10
CA GLY A 49 15.69 11.71 4.83
C GLY A 49 16.14 10.29 5.12
N TYR A 50 15.55 9.27 4.47
CA TYR A 50 16.03 7.89 4.58
C TYR A 50 17.26 7.65 3.71
N ALA A 51 18.12 6.73 4.15
CA ALA A 51 19.34 6.32 3.47
C ALA A 51 19.00 5.37 2.32
N VAL A 52 18.54 5.93 1.21
CA VAL A 52 18.26 5.20 -0.03
C VAL A 52 19.39 5.42 -1.04
N PRO A 53 20.05 4.35 -1.54
CA PRO A 53 21.05 4.47 -2.60
C PRO A 53 20.45 4.97 -3.92
N ILE A 54 21.13 5.88 -4.61
CA ILE A 54 20.70 6.40 -5.92
C ILE A 54 20.69 5.29 -6.98
N SER A 55 21.58 4.31 -6.85
CA SER A 55 21.62 3.12 -7.72
C SER A 55 20.32 2.30 -7.67
N GLU A 56 19.64 2.25 -6.53
CA GLU A 56 18.35 1.56 -6.42
C GLU A 56 17.20 2.34 -7.04
N ILE A 57 17.28 3.68 -7.05
CA ILE A 57 16.27 4.57 -7.65
C ILE A 57 16.38 4.54 -9.18
N ASN A 58 17.61 4.57 -9.69
CA ASN A 58 17.90 4.63 -11.12
C ASN A 58 17.93 3.25 -11.80
N LEU A 59 17.59 2.18 -11.07
CA LEU A 59 17.47 0.83 -11.62
C LEU A 59 16.51 0.86 -12.82
N SER A 60 16.93 0.32 -13.97
CA SER A 60 16.04 0.23 -15.13
C SER A 60 15.02 -0.91 -14.96
N LEU A 61 13.95 -0.87 -15.74
CA LEU A 61 12.93 -1.94 -15.73
C LEU A 61 13.51 -3.29 -16.19
N GLN A 62 14.47 -3.30 -17.12
CA GLN A 62 15.12 -4.53 -17.58
C GLN A 62 15.97 -5.13 -16.47
N GLU A 63 16.77 -4.32 -15.77
CA GLU A 63 17.55 -4.75 -14.61
C GLU A 63 16.66 -5.22 -13.47
N PHE A 64 15.53 -4.53 -13.23
CA PHE A 64 14.53 -4.96 -12.25
C PHE A 64 14.05 -6.40 -12.53
N ARG A 65 13.74 -6.70 -13.79
CA ARG A 65 13.31 -8.06 -14.18
C ARG A 65 14.44 -9.08 -14.16
N ALA A 66 15.68 -8.67 -14.44
CA ALA A 66 16.83 -9.56 -14.30
C ALA A 66 17.03 -9.99 -12.84
N ILE A 67 16.78 -9.09 -11.88
CA ILE A 67 16.95 -9.34 -10.45
C ILE A 67 15.73 -10.08 -9.85
N TYR A 68 14.53 -9.58 -10.13
CA TYR A 68 13.29 -10.02 -9.47
C TYR A 68 12.41 -10.93 -10.32
N GLY A 69 12.65 -11.03 -11.63
CA GLY A 69 11.87 -11.85 -12.56
C GLY A 69 10.68 -11.11 -13.19
N GLN A 70 9.99 -11.80 -14.10
CA GLN A 70 8.78 -11.29 -14.77
C GLN A 70 7.54 -11.32 -13.84
N SER A 71 7.51 -12.26 -12.91
CA SER A 71 6.51 -12.37 -11.84
C SER A 71 7.25 -12.32 -10.50
N PRO A 72 7.57 -11.13 -10.00
CA PRO A 72 8.43 -11.01 -8.85
C PRO A 72 7.74 -11.49 -7.58
N ASP A 73 8.46 -12.28 -6.79
CA ASP A 73 8.03 -12.73 -5.47
C ASP A 73 8.00 -11.55 -4.49
N PHE A 74 6.89 -11.43 -3.77
CA PHE A 74 6.66 -10.39 -2.77
C PHE A 74 7.75 -10.33 -1.70
N ASP A 75 8.25 -11.49 -1.26
CA ASP A 75 9.26 -11.54 -0.20
C ASP A 75 10.61 -10.99 -0.67
N ARG A 76 10.93 -11.15 -1.95
CA ARG A 76 12.20 -10.67 -2.54
C ARG A 76 12.20 -9.17 -2.78
N LEU A 77 11.04 -8.55 -2.95
CA LEU A 77 10.93 -7.11 -3.18
C LEU A 77 10.99 -6.27 -1.89
N ARG A 78 10.98 -6.93 -0.72
CA ARG A 78 10.87 -6.32 0.60
C ARG A 78 11.95 -5.25 0.83
N LEU A 79 11.52 -4.01 1.06
CA LEU A 79 12.41 -2.89 1.34
C LEU A 79 12.70 -2.78 2.84
N SER A 80 13.97 -2.58 3.20
CA SER A 80 14.39 -2.22 4.56
C SER A 80 15.32 -1.02 4.49
N VAL A 81 14.88 0.13 5.01
CA VAL A 81 15.61 1.40 4.90
C VAL A 81 15.66 2.11 6.25
N THR A 82 16.83 2.64 6.61
CA THR A 82 17.07 3.38 7.86
C THR A 82 17.13 4.88 7.62
N HIS A 83 16.66 5.69 8.57
CA HIS A 83 16.78 7.14 8.51
C HIS A 83 18.24 7.59 8.67
N LYS A 84 18.67 8.61 7.91
CA LYS A 84 20.08 9.06 7.89
C LYS A 84 20.57 9.58 9.24
N THR A 85 19.71 10.30 9.97
CA THR A 85 20.08 10.94 11.23
C THR A 85 19.57 10.22 12.47
N ASP A 86 18.66 9.27 12.32
CA ASP A 86 17.97 8.63 13.43
C ASP A 86 17.87 7.11 13.19
N PRO A 87 18.87 6.33 13.63
CA PRO A 87 18.93 4.89 13.39
C PRO A 87 17.74 4.12 13.99
N SER A 88 17.02 4.70 14.95
CA SER A 88 15.82 4.08 15.54
C SER A 88 14.63 4.08 14.58
N LYS A 89 14.62 5.00 13.61
CA LYS A 89 13.60 5.08 12.55
C LYS A 89 14.01 4.20 11.38
N ARG A 90 13.61 2.93 11.44
CA ARG A 90 13.73 1.98 10.32
C ARG A 90 12.36 1.66 9.76
N ILE A 91 12.25 1.75 8.44
CA ILE A 91 11.07 1.28 7.72
C ILE A 91 11.39 -0.08 7.14
N THR A 92 10.56 -1.06 7.47
CA THR A 92 10.57 -2.40 6.88
C THR A 92 9.22 -2.61 6.18
N ASP A 93 9.24 -3.24 5.00
CA ASP A 93 8.08 -3.93 4.40
C ASP A 93 7.15 -3.06 3.54
N LEU A 94 7.65 -1.93 3.01
CA LEU A 94 6.91 -1.14 2.03
C LEU A 94 7.11 -1.69 0.62
N LEU A 95 6.06 -2.26 0.04
CA LEU A 95 6.02 -2.71 -1.36
C LEU A 95 5.01 -1.94 -2.20
N VAL A 96 3.85 -1.70 -1.60
CA VAL A 96 2.71 -1.05 -2.24
C VAL A 96 2.25 0.07 -1.31
N ASN A 97 1.83 1.19 -1.91
CA ASN A 97 1.18 2.23 -1.16
C ASN A 97 -0.19 1.73 -0.67
N ILE A 98 -0.23 1.24 0.57
CA ILE A 98 -1.46 0.76 1.24
C ILE A 98 -2.56 1.81 1.27
N THR A 99 -2.24 3.10 1.05
CA THR A 99 -3.25 4.17 1.05
C THR A 99 -4.14 4.20 -0.18
N LYS A 100 -3.71 3.58 -1.28
CA LYS A 100 -4.41 3.54 -2.58
C LYS A 100 -5.23 2.25 -2.80
N HIS A 101 -5.31 1.38 -1.80
CA HIS A 101 -6.11 0.17 -1.91
C HIS A 101 -7.60 0.52 -2.03
N VAL A 102 -8.31 -0.15 -2.95
CA VAL A 102 -9.72 0.15 -3.27
C VAL A 102 -10.64 0.03 -2.04
N LEU A 103 -10.38 -0.94 -1.15
CA LEU A 103 -11.18 -1.16 0.06
C LEU A 103 -10.71 -0.35 1.28
N LYS A 104 -9.78 0.60 1.12
CA LYS A 104 -9.26 1.35 2.26
C LYS A 104 -10.14 2.57 2.56
N PRO A 105 -10.56 2.76 3.83
CA PRO A 105 -11.23 3.98 4.25
C PRO A 105 -10.28 5.18 4.36
N LYS A 106 -10.85 6.38 4.34
CA LYS A 106 -10.10 7.62 4.53
C LYS A 106 -9.87 7.87 6.02
N HIS A 107 -8.62 8.17 6.39
CA HIS A 107 -8.21 8.38 7.77
C HIS A 107 -7.76 9.83 7.97
N GLN A 108 -8.24 10.46 9.03
CA GLN A 108 -7.89 11.83 9.40
C GLN A 108 -7.64 11.90 10.91
N VAL A 109 -6.51 12.46 11.33
CA VAL A 109 -6.23 12.72 12.75
C VAL A 109 -7.06 13.92 13.19
N LEU A 110 -7.72 13.80 14.34
CA LEU A 110 -8.45 14.90 14.96
C LEU A 110 -7.52 15.79 15.78
N THR A 111 -7.80 17.08 15.77
CA THR A 111 -7.17 18.03 16.70
C THR A 111 -7.70 17.83 18.12
N GLU A 112 -6.96 18.32 19.11
CA GLU A 112 -7.35 18.19 20.53
C GLU A 112 -8.72 18.84 20.81
N GLN A 113 -9.01 19.96 20.15
CA GLN A 113 -10.31 20.63 20.26
C GLN A 113 -11.45 19.77 19.69
N GLU A 114 -11.23 19.14 18.54
CA GLU A 114 -12.23 18.26 17.92
C GLU A 114 -12.41 16.97 18.73
N LYS A 115 -11.32 16.43 19.29
CA LYS A 115 -11.34 15.30 20.22
C LYS A 115 -12.21 15.62 21.43
N GLN A 116 -12.00 16.76 22.09
CA GLN A 116 -12.80 17.17 23.25
C GLN A 116 -14.28 17.35 22.89
N LYS A 117 -14.58 17.99 21.76
CA LYS A 117 -15.96 18.14 21.25
C LYS A 117 -16.63 16.79 21.00
N LEU A 118 -15.89 15.82 20.44
CA LEU A 118 -16.39 14.47 20.19
C LEU A 118 -16.75 13.76 21.50
N LEU A 119 -15.85 13.79 22.48
CA LEU A 119 -16.05 13.16 23.79
C LEU A 119 -17.25 13.77 24.53
N GLN A 120 -17.39 15.10 24.49
CA GLN A 120 -18.54 15.80 25.06
C GLN A 120 -19.85 15.44 24.35
N LYS A 121 -19.86 15.48 23.01
CA LYS A 121 -21.05 15.21 22.19
C LYS A 121 -21.63 13.81 22.46
N HIS A 122 -20.76 12.83 22.64
CA HIS A 122 -21.16 11.44 22.85
C HIS A 122 -21.17 11.04 24.34
N SER A 123 -20.75 11.94 25.25
CA SER A 123 -20.63 11.67 26.69
C SER A 123 -19.84 10.38 26.98
N ILE A 124 -18.70 10.22 26.29
CA ILE A 124 -17.82 9.05 26.40
C ILE A 124 -16.42 9.46 26.82
N GLU A 125 -15.70 8.53 27.45
CA GLU A 125 -14.29 8.67 27.78
C GLU A 125 -13.40 8.16 26.63
N GLU A 126 -12.17 8.65 26.56
CA GLU A 126 -11.19 8.24 25.55
C GLU A 126 -10.92 6.72 25.57
N LYS A 127 -10.98 6.09 26.74
CA LYS A 127 -10.75 4.64 26.92
C LYS A 127 -11.86 3.78 26.33
N GLN A 128 -13.05 4.34 26.14
CA GLN A 128 -14.21 3.66 25.59
C GLN A 128 -14.22 3.64 24.06
N LEU A 129 -13.34 4.42 23.42
CA LEU A 129 -13.19 4.40 21.97
C LEU A 129 -12.54 3.09 21.51
N PRO A 130 -12.98 2.53 20.37
CA PRO A 130 -12.31 1.40 19.74
C PRO A 130 -10.82 1.70 19.51
N ARG A 131 -9.98 0.70 19.75
CA ARG A 131 -8.52 0.86 19.72
C ARG A 131 -7.96 0.68 18.31
N LEU A 132 -6.94 1.46 17.99
CA LEU A 132 -6.08 1.30 16.82
C LEU A 132 -4.65 1.05 17.32
N LEU A 133 -4.07 -0.10 17.00
CA LEU A 133 -2.72 -0.44 17.47
C LEU A 133 -1.67 0.44 16.78
N LYS A 134 -0.64 0.91 17.50
CA LYS A 134 0.53 1.58 16.90
C LYS A 134 1.27 0.67 15.90
N LYS A 135 1.13 -0.64 16.07
CA LYS A 135 1.66 -1.65 15.14
C LYS A 135 0.82 -1.81 13.87
N ASP A 136 -0.39 -1.23 13.79
CA ASP A 136 -1.23 -1.28 12.59
C ASP A 136 -0.51 -0.64 11.39
N ALA A 137 -0.73 -1.19 10.19
CA ALA A 137 -0.06 -0.72 8.99
C ALA A 137 -0.37 0.75 8.66
N ILE A 138 -1.62 1.19 8.89
CA ILE A 138 -2.06 2.57 8.64
C ILE A 138 -1.49 3.50 9.69
N ALA A 139 -1.51 3.10 10.96
CA ALA A 139 -0.91 3.89 12.05
C ALA A 139 0.59 4.09 11.83
N ARG A 140 1.31 3.05 11.39
CA ARG A 140 2.74 3.11 11.06
C ARG A 140 3.01 3.98 9.84
N TYR A 141 2.18 3.89 8.81
CA TYR A 141 2.35 4.65 7.57
C TYR A 141 2.21 6.16 7.80
N TYR A 142 1.21 6.59 8.59
CA TYR A 142 1.00 8.00 8.91
C TYR A 142 1.76 8.47 10.15
N GLY A 143 2.41 7.56 10.89
CA GLY A 143 3.18 7.90 12.09
C GLY A 143 2.31 8.39 13.25
N TYR A 144 1.17 7.74 13.49
CA TYR A 144 0.29 8.11 14.59
C TYR A 144 0.92 7.82 15.96
N GLU A 145 0.72 8.74 16.89
CA GLU A 145 1.17 8.64 18.27
C GLU A 145 0.06 8.21 19.23
N ARG A 146 0.46 7.63 20.35
CA ARG A 146 -0.46 7.14 21.39
C ARG A 146 -1.33 8.28 21.92
N GLY A 147 -2.63 8.02 22.09
CA GLY A 147 -3.61 9.01 22.57
C GLY A 147 -4.19 9.92 21.48
N GLN A 148 -3.75 9.78 20.23
CA GLN A 148 -4.40 10.43 19.09
C GLN A 148 -5.69 9.69 18.73
N VAL A 149 -6.73 10.47 18.39
CA VAL A 149 -8.00 9.93 17.88
C VAL A 149 -8.06 10.13 16.37
N VAL A 150 -8.32 9.05 15.65
CA VAL A 150 -8.38 9.02 14.20
C VAL A 150 -9.83 8.84 13.77
N LYS A 151 -10.31 9.75 12.93
CA LYS A 151 -11.58 9.66 12.22
C LYS A 151 -11.39 8.77 11.00
N VAL A 152 -12.16 7.69 10.93
CA VAL A 152 -12.15 6.74 9.81
C VAL A 152 -13.48 6.84 9.08
N MET A 153 -13.41 7.19 7.79
CA MET A 153 -14.56 7.42 6.93
C MET A 153 -14.63 6.31 5.88
N TYR A 154 -15.75 5.59 5.85
CA TYR A 154 -16.03 4.54 4.88
C TYR A 154 -17.01 5.08 3.84
N ASP A 155 -16.54 5.15 2.60
CA ASP A 155 -17.35 5.33 1.41
C ASP A 155 -17.63 3.94 0.81
N GLY A 156 -18.89 3.54 0.80
CA GLY A 156 -19.36 2.34 0.12
C GLY A 156 -20.43 2.71 -0.89
N GLU A 157 -20.48 2.01 -2.03
CA GLU A 157 -21.53 2.21 -3.03
C GLU A 157 -22.89 1.68 -2.57
N ILE A 158 -22.87 0.59 -1.79
CA ILE A 158 -24.07 -0.13 -1.36
C ILE A 158 -24.60 0.41 -0.02
N THR A 159 -23.72 0.89 0.86
CA THR A 159 -24.07 1.36 2.20
C THR A 159 -23.89 2.86 2.31
N GLN A 160 -24.80 3.55 3.01
CA GLN A 160 -24.63 4.95 3.38
C GLN A 160 -23.26 5.18 4.03
N SER A 161 -22.58 6.25 3.62
CA SER A 161 -21.26 6.59 4.15
C SER A 161 -21.33 6.70 5.67
N HIS A 162 -20.42 6.00 6.36
CA HIS A 162 -20.40 5.97 7.82
C HIS A 162 -19.01 6.35 8.34
N VAL A 163 -19.02 6.97 9.52
CA VAL A 163 -17.82 7.49 10.17
C VAL A 163 -17.68 6.82 11.52
N THR A 164 -16.48 6.35 11.81
CA THR A 164 -16.10 5.84 13.13
C THR A 164 -14.85 6.56 13.65
N TYR A 165 -14.62 6.47 14.95
CA TYR A 165 -13.51 7.12 15.63
C TYR A 165 -12.73 6.06 16.40
N ARG A 166 -11.41 6.05 16.27
CA ARG A 166 -10.53 5.08 16.94
C ARG A 166 -9.40 5.79 17.68
N CYS A 167 -9.06 5.31 18.87
CA CYS A 167 -7.95 5.84 19.67
C CYS A 167 -6.68 5.00 19.48
N VAL A 168 -5.55 5.65 19.26
CA VAL A 168 -4.25 5.00 19.01
C VAL A 168 -3.61 4.55 20.32
N TRP A 169 -3.22 3.27 20.38
CA TRP A 169 -2.66 2.60 21.56
C TRP A 169 -1.34 1.86 21.27
#